data_AF-B3T3M0-F1
#
_entry.id   AF-B3T3M0-F1
#
_cell.length_a   1.000
_cell.length_b   1.000
_cell.length_c   1.000
_cell.angle_alpha   90.00
_cell.angle_beta   90.00
_cell.angle_gamma   90.00
#
_symmetry.space_group_name_H-M   'P 1'
#
loop_
_entity.id
_entity.type
_entity.pdbx_description
1 polymer ?
#
loop_
_entity_poly.entity_id
_entity_poly.type
_entity_poly.pdbx_seq_one_letter_code
_entity_poly.pdbx_strand_id
1 'polypeptide(L)'
;MPMKPCITSFMILVFCQVLPAGAGGRNCIDEAGKRHADILVEWCKAVSPATHPPCNTANSCDLIIDEIKRGCAFVRQEEASPYYCQLTYPRNYE
;
A
#
# COMPACT_ATOMS: atom_id res chain seq x y z
N MET A 1 3.34 53.64 -10.61
CA MET A 1 4.19 53.58 -11.82
C MET A 1 3.86 52.29 -12.55
N PRO A 2 3.11 52.32 -13.67
CA PRO A 2 2.70 51.10 -14.37
C PRO A 2 3.80 50.63 -15.33
N MET A 3 4.26 49.39 -15.19
CA MET A 3 5.02 48.70 -16.24
C MET A 3 4.17 47.56 -16.79
N LYS A 4 3.62 47.77 -17.99
CA LYS A 4 3.07 46.72 -18.84
C LYS A 4 4.22 46.18 -19.69
N PRO A 5 4.51 44.87 -19.69
CA PRO A 5 5.13 44.24 -20.84
C PRO A 5 4.05 43.86 -21.86
N CYS A 6 4.20 44.47 -23.02
CA CYS A 6 3.72 44.00 -24.31
C CYS A 6 4.19 42.56 -24.59
N ILE A 7 3.49 41.93 -25.54
CA ILE A 7 3.89 40.74 -26.33
C ILE A 7 3.45 39.41 -25.70
N THR A 8 2.87 38.42 -26.38
CA THR A 8 2.13 38.26 -27.64
C THR A 8 1.54 36.85 -27.54
N SER A 9 0.37 36.67 -28.14
CA SER A 9 -0.36 35.41 -28.29
C SER A 9 0.45 34.26 -28.94
N PHE A 10 0.00 33.01 -28.74
CA PHE A 10 0.40 31.73 -29.37
C PHE A 10 1.66 30.99 -28.88
N MET A 11 1.51 30.12 -27.87
CA MET A 11 1.92 28.71 -27.92
C MET A 11 1.51 27.98 -26.64
N ILE A 12 0.57 27.05 -26.79
CA ILE A 12 0.22 26.04 -25.80
C ILE A 12 1.47 25.21 -25.53
N LEU A 13 2.14 25.42 -24.40
CA LEU A 13 2.91 24.38 -23.73
C LEU A 13 2.16 24.02 -22.46
N VAL A 14 1.08 23.27 -22.66
CA VAL A 14 0.56 22.36 -21.62
C VAL A 14 1.70 21.38 -21.35
N PHE A 15 2.59 21.73 -20.44
CA PHE A 15 3.40 20.75 -19.76
C PHE A 15 2.47 20.06 -18.78
N CYS A 16 1.72 19.08 -19.31
CA CYS A 16 1.18 17.99 -18.53
C CYS A 16 2.40 17.23 -17.98
N GLN A 17 2.96 17.73 -16.88
CA GLN A 17 3.99 17.04 -16.13
C GLN A 17 3.31 15.79 -15.58
N VAL A 18 3.40 14.69 -16.32
CA VAL A 18 3.08 13.36 -15.82
C VAL A 18 4.08 13.09 -14.71
N LEU A 19 3.67 13.32 -13.46
CA LEU A 19 4.44 12.91 -12.29
C LEU A 19 4.69 11.40 -12.44
N PRO A 20 5.95 10.94 -12.56
CA PRO A 20 6.19 9.51 -12.51
C PRO A 20 5.80 9.07 -11.10
N ALA A 21 4.77 8.23 -10.99
CA ALA A 21 4.50 7.47 -9.79
C ALA A 21 5.73 6.61 -9.55
N GLY A 22 6.62 7.08 -8.67
CA GLY A 22 7.86 6.38 -8.35
C GLY A 22 7.51 5.02 -7.80
N ALA A 23 7.71 3.98 -8.60
CA ALA A 23 7.57 2.57 -8.23
C ALA A 23 8.66 2.08 -7.25
N GLY A 24 9.34 3.01 -6.57
CA GLY A 24 10.08 2.75 -5.34
C GLY A 24 9.14 3.03 -4.19
N GLY A 25 8.23 2.09 -3.92
CA GLY A 25 7.21 2.23 -2.89
C GLY A 25 7.84 2.67 -1.57
N ARG A 26 7.29 3.71 -0.95
CA ARG A 26 7.68 4.15 0.39
C ARG A 26 7.63 2.94 1.32
N ASN A 27 8.60 2.82 2.23
CA ASN A 27 8.51 1.76 3.23
C ASN A 27 7.27 1.96 4.13
N CYS A 28 6.77 0.90 4.73
CA CYS A 28 5.49 0.93 5.42
C CYS A 28 5.53 1.80 6.69
N ILE A 29 6.71 1.97 7.32
CA ILE A 29 6.89 2.93 8.42
C ILE A 29 6.63 4.37 7.94
N ASP A 30 7.15 4.74 6.77
CA ASP A 30 7.00 6.09 6.22
C ASP A 30 5.61 6.35 5.65
N GLU A 31 4.88 5.31 5.27
CA GLU A 31 3.53 5.38 4.71
C GLU A 31 2.45 5.39 5.80
N ALA A 32 2.49 4.42 6.72
CA ALA A 32 1.43 4.20 7.71
C ALA A 32 1.81 4.59 9.15
N GLY A 33 3.08 4.93 9.38
CA GLY A 33 3.63 5.17 10.72
C GLY A 33 3.99 3.89 11.45
N LYS A 34 4.98 3.97 12.36
CA LYS A 34 5.58 2.81 13.04
C LYS A 34 4.55 1.85 13.64
N ARG A 35 3.59 2.36 14.42
CA ARG A 35 2.59 1.53 15.11
C ARG A 35 1.77 0.69 14.14
N HIS A 36 1.34 1.28 13.03
CA HIS A 36 0.51 0.58 12.06
C HIS A 36 1.34 -0.43 11.25
N ALA A 37 2.55 -0.03 10.83
CA ALA A 37 3.47 -0.92 10.12
C ALA A 37 3.83 -2.16 10.96
N ASP A 38 4.08 -2.00 12.26
CA ASP A 38 4.36 -3.12 13.17
C ASP A 38 3.16 -4.08 13.26
N ILE A 39 1.93 -3.56 13.36
CA ILE A 39 0.71 -4.39 13.37
C ILE A 39 0.59 -5.22 12.08
N LEU A 40 0.83 -4.60 10.92
CA LEU A 40 0.79 -5.29 9.63
C LEU A 40 1.86 -6.39 9.55
N VAL A 41 3.08 -6.14 10.05
CA VAL A 41 4.13 -7.16 10.08
C VAL A 41 3.76 -8.34 10.97
N GLU A 42 3.17 -8.08 12.15
CA GLU A 42 2.72 -9.15 13.05
C GLU A 42 1.62 -10.00 12.39
N TRP A 43 0.63 -9.37 11.76
CA TRP A 43 -0.41 -10.09 11.03
C TRP A 43 0.17 -10.90 9.87
N CYS A 44 1.08 -10.30 9.09
CA CYS A 44 1.74 -10.95 7.96
C CYS A 44 2.48 -12.22 8.40
N LYS A 45 3.27 -12.15 9.48
CA LYS A 45 3.99 -13.31 10.01
C LYS A 45 3.06 -14.40 10.53
N ALA A 46 1.92 -14.03 11.10
CA ALA A 46 0.97 -14.98 11.67
C ALA A 46 0.24 -15.82 10.62
N VAL A 47 0.07 -15.31 9.38
CA VAL A 47 -0.65 -16.03 8.32
C VAL A 47 0.21 -16.43 7.13
N SER A 48 1.46 -15.96 7.04
CA SER A 48 2.32 -16.34 5.92
C SER A 48 2.86 -17.76 6.09
N PRO A 49 2.62 -18.67 5.12
CA PRO A 49 3.24 -20.00 5.11
C PRO A 49 4.69 -19.98 4.59
N ALA A 50 5.22 -18.82 4.17
CA ALA A 50 6.55 -18.77 3.56
C ALA A 50 7.66 -18.78 4.62
N THR A 51 8.80 -19.39 4.29
CA THR A 51 9.98 -19.41 5.17
C THR A 51 10.71 -18.07 5.20
N HIS A 52 10.57 -17.27 4.14
CA HIS A 52 11.17 -15.94 4.00
C HIS A 52 10.13 -14.96 3.42
N PRO A 53 9.10 -14.61 4.20
CA PRO A 53 8.04 -13.73 3.72
C PRO A 53 8.48 -12.26 3.68
N PRO A 54 7.80 -11.41 2.89
CA PRO A 54 8.07 -9.97 2.84
C PRO A 54 7.54 -9.20 4.08
N CYS A 55 7.38 -9.85 5.23
CA CYS A 55 6.85 -9.26 6.46
C CYS A 55 7.91 -8.41 7.19
N ASN A 56 8.25 -7.26 6.61
CA ASN A 56 9.22 -6.32 7.16
C ASN A 56 8.73 -4.90 6.92
N THR A 57 8.79 -4.04 7.94
CA THR A 57 8.35 -2.65 7.87
C THR A 57 9.15 -1.78 6.89
N ALA A 58 10.35 -2.22 6.50
CA ALA A 58 11.16 -1.61 5.45
C ALA A 58 10.59 -1.86 4.04
N ASN A 59 9.68 -2.81 3.87
CA ASN A 59 8.94 -3.02 2.64
C ASN A 59 7.72 -2.08 2.57
N SER A 60 7.19 -1.86 1.36
CA SER A 60 5.94 -1.11 1.16
C SER A 60 4.75 -1.76 1.86
N CYS A 61 3.79 -0.96 2.34
CA CYS A 61 2.61 -1.51 3.00
C CYS A 61 1.81 -2.44 2.08
N ASP A 62 1.67 -2.10 0.79
CA ASP A 62 0.98 -2.93 -0.20
C ASP A 62 1.57 -4.35 -0.28
N LEU A 63 2.90 -4.47 -0.32
CA LEU A 63 3.58 -5.78 -0.36
C LEU A 63 3.29 -6.62 0.90
N ILE A 64 3.28 -5.98 2.08
CA ILE A 64 2.97 -6.66 3.34
C ILE A 64 1.48 -7.06 3.37
N ILE A 65 0.59 -6.17 2.95
CA ILE A 65 -0.86 -6.38 2.93
C ILE A 65 -1.25 -7.48 1.95
N ASP A 66 -0.65 -7.53 0.77
CA ASP A 66 -0.93 -8.58 -0.20
C ASP A 66 -0.48 -9.96 0.30
N GLU A 67 0.61 -10.01 1.07
CA GLU A 67 1.02 -11.24 1.75
C GLU A 67 0.04 -11.64 2.86
N ILE A 68 -0.51 -10.68 3.63
CA ILE A 68 -1.59 -10.95 4.59
C ILE A 68 -2.81 -11.53 3.87
N LYS A 69 -3.26 -10.92 2.76
CA LYS A 69 -4.40 -11.42 1.98
C LYS A 69 -4.15 -12.85 1.50
N ARG A 70 -2.97 -13.10 0.94
CA ARG A 70 -2.56 -14.43 0.46
C ARG A 70 -2.56 -15.45 1.59
N GLY A 71 -1.99 -15.12 2.76
CA GLY A 71 -2.00 -15.97 3.94
C GLY A 71 -3.42 -16.24 4.46
N CYS A 72 -4.23 -15.20 4.58
CA CYS A 72 -5.63 -15.29 5.00
C CYS A 72 -6.47 -16.17 4.08
N ALA A 73 -6.16 -16.24 2.78
CA ALA A 73 -6.86 -17.13 1.85
C ALA A 73 -6.73 -18.62 2.23
N PHE A 74 -5.64 -19.02 2.88
CA PHE A 74 -5.45 -20.41 3.35
C PHE A 74 -6.27 -20.71 4.60
N VAL A 75 -6.38 -19.76 5.53
CA VAL A 75 -7.01 -19.97 6.85
C VAL A 75 -8.44 -19.46 6.94
N ARG A 76 -9.02 -18.91 5.87
CA ARG A 76 -10.34 -18.23 5.92
C ARG A 76 -11.52 -19.14 6.30
N GLN A 77 -11.40 -20.45 6.10
CA GLN A 77 -12.45 -21.42 6.43
C GLN A 77 -12.28 -22.01 7.83
N GLU A 78 -11.15 -21.76 8.48
CA GLU A 78 -10.86 -22.28 9.81
C GLU A 78 -11.67 -21.52 10.87
N GLU A 79 -12.14 -22.23 11.89
CA GLU A 79 -12.82 -21.62 13.04
C GLU A 79 -11.89 -20.68 13.82
N ALA A 80 -10.59 -20.99 13.83
CA ALA A 80 -9.54 -20.19 14.44
C ALA A 80 -9.00 -19.06 13.54
N SER A 81 -9.65 -18.76 12.40
CA SER A 81 -9.19 -17.71 11.48
C SER A 81 -9.10 -16.35 12.20
N PRO A 82 -7.93 -15.69 12.18
CA PRO A 82 -7.77 -14.40 12.85
C PRO A 82 -8.79 -13.36 12.38
N TYR A 83 -9.25 -12.49 13.28
CA TYR A 83 -10.25 -11.46 12.99
C TYR A 83 -9.89 -10.58 11.76
N TYR A 84 -8.61 -10.22 11.59
CA TYR A 84 -8.17 -9.42 10.44
C TYR A 84 -8.29 -10.17 9.08
N CYS A 85 -8.30 -11.50 9.08
CA CYS A 85 -8.62 -12.28 7.88
C CYS A 85 -10.11 -12.23 7.54
N GLN A 86 -10.97 -12.12 8.56
CA GLN A 86 -12.42 -11.98 8.37
C GLN A 86 -12.79 -10.59 7.83
N LEU A 87 -11.99 -9.56 8.15
CA LEU A 87 -12.11 -8.23 7.53
C LEU A 87 -11.77 -8.25 6.04
N THR A 88 -10.80 -9.08 5.64
CA THR A 88 -10.36 -9.22 4.25
C THR A 88 -11.33 -10.09 3.43
N TYR A 89 -11.89 -11.13 4.04
CA TYR A 89 -12.82 -12.07 3.42
C TYR A 89 -14.08 -12.25 4.28
N PRO A 90 -15.10 -11.39 4.15
CA PRO A 90 -16.31 -11.52 4.94
C PRO A 90 -16.99 -12.86 4.66
N ARG A 91 -17.43 -13.56 5.70
CA ARG A 91 -18.00 -14.93 5.64
C ARG A 91 -19.28 -15.08 4.80
N ASN A 92 -19.84 -13.97 4.29
CA ASN A 92 -21.11 -13.92 3.55
C ASN A 92 -20.93 -13.74 2.01
N TYR A 93 -19.75 -14.00 1.47
CA TYR A 93 -19.47 -13.97 0.02
C TYR A 93 -19.43 -15.40 -0.55
N GLU A 94 -20.48 -16.18 -0.32
CA GLU A 94 -20.73 -17.45 -1.02
C GLU A 94 -21.20 -17.20 -2.46
#